data_AF-A0A428NGZ1-F1
#
_entry.id   AF-A0A428NGZ1-F1
#
_cell.length_a   1.000
_cell.length_b   1.000
_cell.length_c   1.000
_cell.angle_alpha   90.00
_cell.angle_beta   90.00
_cell.angle_gamma   90.00
#
_symmetry.space_group_name_H-M   'P 1'
#
loop_
_entity.id
_entity.type
_entity.pdbx_description
1 polymer ?
#
loop_
_entity_poly.entity_id
_entity_poly.type
_entity_poly.pdbx_seq_one_letter_code
_entity_poly.pdbx_strand_id
1 'polypeptide(L)'
;MKVIAVAGGTGHVGRTIVETLAQSPSFKVIVLGRKSSTGSPGEPAHVVVDYANVTAMATALEQYNVHTVISAIQVANEEASAAEANLINAAAQSSSVKRFIMSGWGSLPNEMSPTSVFQKASLEALRNTNLEWTRFAVGYFLDCYSLTSLKTHLPPLSFAIDVANKKAAIPGTGNEPIAFTYTYDVAKFVAAFLEEPKWDGLTFCYGEKTTWNEFVKVAEEVTGSSFDVTYDPLEKLQRGETTELPAQKAELALSPFPEALTRQLLALLGIWSVTGQFDIPHEGSLNAKYQDIKPVTIREALQSRQGREGEA
;
A
#
# COMPACT_ATOMS: atom_id res chain seq x y z
N MET A 1 -10.60 -14.58 -19.97
CA MET A 1 -9.86 -14.48 -18.70
C MET A 1 -8.67 -13.55 -18.93
N LYS A 2 -8.55 -12.47 -18.15
CA LYS A 2 -7.42 -11.52 -18.30
C LYS A 2 -6.20 -12.08 -17.56
N VAL A 3 -5.02 -12.03 -18.18
CA VAL A 3 -3.77 -12.40 -17.51
C VAL A 3 -3.18 -11.15 -16.86
N ILE A 4 -2.97 -11.22 -15.55
CA ILE A 4 -2.49 -10.12 -14.70
C ILE A 4 -1.09 -10.46 -14.21
N ALA A 5 -0.10 -9.64 -14.56
CA ALA A 5 1.26 -9.78 -14.06
C ALA A 5 1.49 -8.83 -12.88
N VAL A 6 1.96 -9.35 -11.76
CA VAL A 6 2.25 -8.54 -10.56
C VAL A 6 3.75 -8.51 -10.30
N ALA A 7 4.38 -7.35 -10.58
CA ALA A 7 5.76 -7.08 -10.21
C ALA A 7 5.85 -6.72 -8.72
N GLY A 8 6.81 -7.31 -8.00
CA GLY A 8 6.85 -7.18 -6.54
C GLY A 8 5.74 -7.99 -5.85
N GLY A 9 5.15 -8.97 -6.53
CA GLY A 9 4.06 -9.83 -6.00
C GLY A 9 4.45 -10.72 -4.80
N THR A 10 5.72 -10.75 -4.41
CA THR A 10 6.17 -11.41 -3.18
C THR A 10 6.35 -10.44 -2.01
N GLY A 11 6.29 -9.14 -2.24
CA GLY A 11 6.36 -8.09 -1.22
C GLY A 11 5.01 -7.87 -0.51
N HIS A 12 4.96 -6.93 0.43
CA HIS A 12 3.82 -6.76 1.33
C HIS A 12 2.49 -6.52 0.59
N VAL A 13 2.37 -5.40 -0.13
CA VAL A 13 1.15 -5.05 -0.90
C VAL A 13 0.94 -6.01 -2.07
N GLY A 14 2.01 -6.33 -2.81
CA GLY A 14 1.94 -7.17 -3.99
C GLY A 14 1.42 -8.58 -3.69
N ARG A 15 1.83 -9.19 -2.57
CA ARG A 15 1.38 -10.52 -2.16
C ARG A 15 -0.09 -10.53 -1.81
N THR A 16 -0.58 -9.51 -1.11
CA THR A 16 -2.01 -9.36 -0.83
C THR A 16 -2.84 -9.26 -2.11
N ILE A 17 -2.36 -8.51 -3.11
CA ILE A 17 -3.00 -8.43 -4.44
C ILE A 17 -3.00 -9.80 -5.13
N VAL A 18 -1.85 -10.49 -5.18
CA VAL A 18 -1.70 -11.80 -5.82
C VAL A 18 -2.65 -12.82 -5.21
N GLU A 19 -2.69 -12.94 -3.88
CA GLU A 19 -3.56 -13.89 -3.19
C GLU A 19 -5.05 -13.63 -3.41
N THR A 20 -5.44 -12.35 -3.46
CA THR A 20 -6.84 -11.97 -3.67
C THR A 20 -7.27 -12.22 -5.12
N LEU A 21 -6.44 -11.82 -6.10
CA LEU A 21 -6.75 -12.02 -7.51
C LEU A 21 -6.74 -13.51 -7.89
N ALA A 22 -5.88 -14.33 -7.27
CA ALA A 22 -5.82 -15.77 -7.53
C ALA A 22 -7.07 -16.54 -7.07
N GLN A 23 -7.88 -15.97 -6.18
CA GLN A 23 -9.17 -16.55 -5.76
C GLN A 23 -10.29 -16.27 -6.78
N SER A 24 -10.10 -15.34 -7.70
CA SER A 24 -11.10 -14.98 -8.70
C SER A 24 -10.97 -15.83 -9.96
N PRO A 25 -12.06 -16.44 -10.46
CA PRO A 25 -12.05 -17.15 -11.73
C PRO A 25 -11.90 -16.23 -12.95
N SER A 26 -12.00 -14.90 -12.77
CA SER A 26 -11.90 -13.92 -13.86
C SER A 26 -10.45 -13.67 -14.32
N PHE A 27 -9.48 -13.98 -13.46
CA PHE A 27 -8.09 -13.62 -13.63
C PHE A 27 -7.18 -14.84 -13.64
N LYS A 28 -6.15 -14.79 -14.48
CA LYS A 28 -4.96 -15.64 -14.36
C LYS A 28 -3.82 -14.76 -13.86
N VAL A 29 -3.31 -15.05 -12.67
CA VAL A 29 -2.25 -14.25 -12.05
C VAL A 29 -0.89 -14.86 -12.34
N ILE A 30 0.08 -14.01 -12.68
CA ILE A 30 1.51 -14.35 -12.71
C ILE A 30 2.29 -13.37 -11.83
N VAL A 31 3.34 -13.84 -11.17
CA VAL A 31 4.21 -13.02 -10.33
C VAL A 31 5.52 -12.78 -11.06
N LEU A 32 5.92 -11.53 -11.23
CA LEU A 32 7.21 -11.16 -11.80
C LEU A 32 8.22 -10.92 -10.67
N GLY A 33 9.36 -11.62 -10.74
CA GLY A 33 10.41 -11.52 -9.72
C GLY A 33 11.81 -11.73 -10.29
N ARG A 34 12.84 -11.32 -9.53
CA ARG A 34 14.26 -11.47 -9.94
C ARG A 34 14.82 -12.88 -9.71
N LYS A 35 14.16 -13.69 -8.88
CA LYS A 35 14.60 -15.04 -8.50
C LYS A 35 13.47 -16.01 -8.75
N SER A 36 13.83 -17.24 -9.11
CA SER A 36 12.86 -18.32 -9.12
C SER A 36 12.34 -18.59 -7.71
N SER A 37 11.06 -18.89 -7.59
CA SER A 37 10.50 -19.56 -6.42
C SER A 37 10.07 -20.96 -6.83
N THR A 38 10.24 -21.92 -5.93
CA THR A 38 9.60 -23.22 -6.05
C THR A 38 8.15 -23.03 -5.68
N GLY A 39 7.29 -22.76 -6.68
CA GLY A 39 5.85 -22.61 -6.44
C GLY A 39 5.25 -23.88 -5.86
N SER A 40 4.36 -23.73 -4.88
CA SER A 40 3.54 -24.82 -4.39
C SER A 40 2.40 -25.12 -5.37
N PRO A 41 1.89 -26.36 -5.46
CA PRO A 41 0.70 -26.65 -6.26
C PRO A 41 -0.47 -25.74 -5.88
N GLY A 42 -1.00 -24.98 -6.84
CA GLY A 42 -2.08 -24.01 -6.63
C GLY A 42 -1.63 -22.56 -6.47
N GLU A 43 -0.33 -22.28 -6.41
CA GLU A 43 0.19 -20.91 -6.41
C GLU A 43 0.29 -20.33 -7.84
N PRO A 44 0.12 -19.00 -8.00
CA PRO A 44 0.37 -18.32 -9.26
C PRO A 44 1.77 -18.58 -9.84
N ALA A 45 1.88 -18.60 -11.17
CA ALA A 45 3.15 -18.87 -11.83
C ALA A 45 4.16 -17.74 -11.55
N HIS A 46 5.39 -18.10 -11.18
CA HIS A 46 6.48 -17.16 -10.99
C HIS A 46 7.36 -17.08 -12.23
N VAL A 47 7.41 -15.89 -12.83
CA VAL A 47 8.23 -15.60 -14.01
C VAL A 47 9.45 -14.80 -13.59
N VAL A 48 10.62 -15.37 -13.84
CA VAL A 48 11.89 -14.70 -13.56
C VAL A 48 12.14 -13.65 -14.63
N VAL A 49 12.36 -12.42 -14.20
CA VAL A 49 12.66 -11.29 -15.09
C VAL A 49 13.88 -10.51 -14.58
N ASP A 50 14.64 -9.98 -15.54
CA ASP A 50 15.67 -8.98 -15.28
C ASP A 50 15.11 -7.61 -15.65
N TYR A 51 14.92 -6.76 -14.63
CA TYR A 51 14.39 -5.41 -14.80
C TYR A 51 15.34 -4.46 -15.53
N ALA A 52 16.59 -4.85 -15.80
CA ALA A 52 17.49 -4.12 -16.69
C ALA A 52 17.29 -4.46 -18.18
N ASN A 53 16.59 -5.55 -18.51
CA ASN A 53 16.43 -6.04 -19.89
C ASN A 53 14.98 -5.86 -20.39
N VAL A 54 14.70 -4.67 -20.92
CA VAL A 54 13.38 -4.28 -21.43
C VAL A 54 12.83 -5.24 -22.49
N THR A 55 13.65 -5.64 -23.47
CA THR A 55 13.22 -6.52 -24.57
C THR A 55 12.87 -7.91 -24.08
N ALA A 56 13.67 -8.47 -23.16
CA ALA A 56 13.38 -9.79 -22.58
C ALA A 56 12.10 -9.75 -21.73
N MET A 57 11.89 -8.69 -20.95
CA MET A 57 10.64 -8.49 -20.21
C MET A 57 9.44 -8.39 -21.15
N ALA A 58 9.52 -7.60 -22.23
CA ALA A 58 8.44 -7.46 -23.21
C ALA A 58 8.07 -8.83 -23.82
N THR A 59 9.10 -9.60 -24.22
CA THR A 59 8.93 -10.96 -24.75
C THR A 59 8.23 -11.88 -23.74
N ALA A 60 8.63 -11.83 -22.47
CA ALA A 60 7.98 -12.62 -21.43
C ALA A 60 6.52 -12.21 -21.24
N LEU A 61 6.22 -10.91 -21.19
CA LEU A 61 4.84 -10.41 -21.07
C LEU A 61 3.95 -10.91 -22.23
N GLU A 62 4.47 -10.91 -23.46
CA GLU A 62 3.77 -11.44 -24.63
C GLU A 62 3.58 -12.97 -24.59
N GLN A 63 4.63 -13.72 -24.20
CA GLN A 63 4.57 -15.19 -24.10
C GLN A 63 3.48 -15.66 -23.14
N TYR A 64 3.28 -14.94 -22.03
CA TYR A 64 2.21 -15.22 -21.07
C TYR A 64 0.87 -14.55 -21.43
N ASN A 65 0.81 -13.82 -22.55
CA ASN A 65 -0.34 -13.04 -23.01
C ASN A 65 -0.88 -12.10 -21.92
N VAL A 66 0.03 -11.40 -21.24
CA VAL A 66 -0.29 -10.46 -20.16
C VAL A 66 -1.11 -9.32 -20.72
N HIS A 67 -2.29 -9.08 -20.15
CA HIS A 67 -3.16 -7.97 -20.50
C HIS A 67 -2.87 -6.74 -19.63
N THR A 68 -2.64 -6.95 -18.33
CA THR A 68 -2.42 -5.87 -17.35
C THR A 68 -1.20 -6.18 -16.50
N VAL A 69 -0.37 -5.17 -16.29
CA VAL A 69 0.73 -5.21 -15.33
C VAL A 69 0.36 -4.38 -14.11
N ILE A 70 0.60 -4.93 -12.92
CA ILE A 70 0.49 -4.25 -11.63
C ILE A 70 1.87 -4.18 -11.01
N SER A 71 2.36 -2.98 -10.76
CA SER A 71 3.61 -2.77 -10.04
C SER A 71 3.35 -2.55 -8.56
N ALA A 72 3.91 -3.44 -7.75
CA ALA A 72 4.04 -3.31 -6.30
C ALA A 72 5.53 -3.29 -5.88
N ILE A 73 6.40 -2.84 -6.79
CA ILE A 73 7.83 -2.61 -6.49
C ILE A 73 7.92 -1.45 -5.48
N GLN A 74 8.71 -1.61 -4.42
CA GLN A 74 8.96 -0.52 -3.49
C GLN A 74 9.95 0.48 -4.10
N VAL A 75 9.43 1.51 -4.77
CA VAL A 75 10.22 2.53 -5.48
C VAL A 75 10.76 3.57 -4.49
N ALA A 76 11.84 3.21 -3.79
CA ALA A 76 12.46 4.03 -2.73
C ALA A 76 13.94 4.39 -3.00
N ASN A 77 14.49 3.99 -4.14
CA ASN A 77 15.85 4.28 -4.57
C ASN A 77 15.96 4.28 -6.10
N GLU A 78 17.12 4.65 -6.63
CA GLU A 78 17.36 4.76 -8.07
C GLU A 78 17.23 3.42 -8.81
N GLU A 79 17.71 2.31 -8.23
CA GLU A 79 17.59 0.98 -8.84
C GLU A 79 16.12 0.58 -9.02
N ALA A 80 15.30 0.76 -7.97
CA ALA A 80 13.88 0.44 -8.00
C ALA A 80 13.10 1.39 -8.94
N SER A 81 13.49 2.66 -8.99
CA SER A 81 12.95 3.65 -9.94
C SER A 81 13.21 3.23 -11.39
N ALA A 82 14.46 2.89 -11.71
CA ALA A 82 14.84 2.40 -13.04
C ALA A 82 14.13 1.09 -13.38
N ALA A 83 13.98 0.18 -12.41
CA ALA A 83 13.30 -1.09 -12.60
C ALA A 83 11.82 -0.91 -13.01
N GLU A 84 11.09 -0.01 -12.35
CA GLU A 84 9.69 0.26 -12.70
C GLU A 84 9.58 0.98 -14.05
N ALA A 85 10.43 1.98 -14.34
CA ALA A 85 10.44 2.65 -15.63
C ALA A 85 10.74 1.68 -16.78
N ASN A 86 11.68 0.75 -16.59
CA ASN A 86 11.99 -0.29 -17.56
C ASN A 86 10.83 -1.29 -17.73
N LEU A 87 10.12 -1.64 -16.66
CA LEU A 87 8.93 -2.48 -16.73
C LEU A 87 7.80 -1.81 -17.51
N ILE A 88 7.61 -0.49 -17.34
CA ILE A 88 6.67 0.31 -18.12
C ILE A 88 7.04 0.27 -19.61
N ASN A 89 8.31 0.50 -19.94
CA ASN A 89 8.78 0.44 -21.32
C ASN A 89 8.59 -0.97 -21.92
N ALA A 90 8.83 -2.02 -21.14
CA ALA A 90 8.61 -3.40 -21.57
C ALA A 90 7.12 -3.70 -21.80
N ALA A 91 6.25 -3.23 -20.91
CA ALA A 91 4.80 -3.31 -21.07
C ALA A 91 4.33 -2.60 -22.34
N ALA A 92 4.88 -1.41 -22.64
CA ALA A 92 4.53 -0.67 -23.84
C ALA A 92 5.04 -1.30 -25.15
N GLN A 93 6.16 -2.03 -25.10
CA GLN A 93 6.67 -2.80 -26.23
C GLN A 93 5.89 -4.10 -26.47
N SER A 94 5.25 -4.64 -25.43
CA SER A 94 4.44 -5.86 -25.52
C SER A 94 3.12 -5.60 -26.22
N SER A 95 2.85 -6.35 -27.28
CA SER A 95 1.60 -6.29 -28.04
C SER A 95 0.37 -6.75 -27.25
N SER A 96 0.54 -7.58 -26.22
CA SER A 96 -0.56 -8.10 -25.39
C SER A 96 -0.98 -7.14 -24.28
N VAL A 97 -0.04 -6.37 -23.73
CA VAL A 97 -0.33 -5.49 -22.58
C VAL A 97 -1.12 -4.27 -23.05
N LYS A 98 -2.17 -3.95 -22.31
CA LYS A 98 -3.05 -2.80 -22.55
C LYS A 98 -3.06 -1.81 -21.39
N ARG A 99 -2.81 -2.31 -20.17
CA ARG A 99 -3.00 -1.52 -18.95
C ARG A 99 -1.88 -1.67 -17.94
N PHE A 100 -1.65 -0.61 -17.17
CA PHE A 100 -0.60 -0.57 -16.16
C PHE A 100 -1.08 0.10 -14.86
N ILE A 101 -0.91 -0.57 -13.72
CA ILE A 101 -1.04 0.05 -12.40
C ILE A 101 0.36 0.36 -11.88
N MET A 102 0.68 1.64 -11.75
CA MET A 102 1.97 2.11 -11.25
C MET A 102 2.09 1.88 -9.74
N SER A 103 3.31 1.59 -9.28
CA SER A 103 3.59 1.59 -7.84
C SER A 103 3.54 3.01 -7.29
N GLY A 104 3.27 3.11 -6.00
CA GLY A 104 2.89 4.37 -5.35
C GLY A 104 1.63 4.23 -4.51
N TRP A 105 1.38 3.03 -3.98
CA TRP A 105 0.31 2.73 -3.04
C TRP A 105 0.44 3.59 -1.78
N GLY A 106 -0.65 4.22 -1.34
CA GLY A 106 -0.70 4.97 -0.10
C GLY A 106 -1.30 6.36 -0.29
N SER A 107 -0.53 7.41 0.03
CA SER A 107 -0.97 8.81 0.00
C SER A 107 -1.37 9.32 -1.39
N LEU A 108 -2.02 10.48 -1.41
CA LEU A 108 -2.20 11.28 -2.63
C LEU A 108 -0.82 11.67 -3.23
N PRO A 109 -0.73 11.84 -4.57
CA PRO A 109 0.51 12.31 -5.18
C PRO A 109 0.93 13.66 -4.60
N ASN A 110 2.22 13.78 -4.28
CA ASN A 110 2.80 15.03 -3.79
C ASN A 110 4.17 15.24 -4.44
N GLU A 111 4.27 16.23 -5.33
CA GLU A 111 5.53 16.53 -6.04
C GLU A 111 6.63 17.00 -5.09
N MET A 112 6.27 17.55 -3.93
CA MET A 112 7.21 17.99 -2.90
C MET A 112 7.67 16.87 -1.98
N SER A 113 7.09 15.67 -2.09
CA SER A 113 7.53 14.51 -1.32
C SER A 113 8.96 14.11 -1.70
N PRO A 114 9.85 13.77 -0.75
CA PRO A 114 11.15 13.18 -1.06
C PRO A 114 11.06 11.91 -1.92
N THR A 115 9.94 11.19 -1.89
CA THR A 115 9.72 9.98 -2.70
C THR A 115 9.32 10.29 -4.14
N SER A 116 8.90 11.53 -4.44
CA SER A 116 8.45 11.93 -5.78
C SER A 116 9.57 11.83 -6.81
N VAL A 117 10.81 12.09 -6.38
CA VAL A 117 12.01 12.00 -7.22
C VAL A 117 12.16 10.62 -7.86
N PHE A 118 11.83 9.55 -7.12
CA PHE A 118 11.94 8.18 -7.60
C PHE A 118 10.74 7.76 -8.46
N GLN A 119 9.60 8.45 -8.35
CA GLN A 119 8.40 8.17 -9.16
C GLN A 119 8.39 8.95 -10.48
N LYS A 120 9.20 10.01 -10.59
CA LYS A 120 9.25 10.88 -11.77
C LYS A 120 9.54 10.10 -13.06
N ALA A 121 10.52 9.19 -13.02
CA ALA A 121 10.88 8.38 -14.19
C ALA A 121 9.73 7.47 -14.64
N SER A 122 9.00 6.84 -13.71
CA SER A 122 7.80 6.04 -14.01
C SER A 122 6.70 6.86 -14.66
N LEU A 123 6.41 8.05 -14.12
CA LEU A 123 5.38 8.95 -14.66
C LEU A 123 5.75 9.47 -16.06
N GLU A 124 7.01 9.86 -16.26
CA GLU A 124 7.52 10.27 -17.58
C GLU A 124 7.48 9.11 -18.59
N ALA A 125 7.85 7.90 -18.18
CA ALA A 125 7.73 6.72 -19.02
C ALA A 125 6.28 6.48 -19.44
N LEU A 126 5.33 6.41 -18.48
CA LEU A 126 3.91 6.16 -18.76
C LEU A 126 3.30 7.18 -19.73
N ARG A 127 3.63 8.47 -19.57
CA ARG A 127 3.17 9.56 -20.45
C ARG A 127 3.63 9.41 -21.91
N ASN A 128 4.71 8.67 -22.16
CA ASN A 128 5.24 8.39 -23.49
C ASN A 128 4.73 7.07 -24.09
N THR A 129 3.72 6.44 -23.48
CA THR A 129 3.14 5.18 -23.95
C THR A 129 1.67 5.34 -24.30
N ASN A 130 1.12 4.35 -25.02
CA ASN A 130 -0.32 4.23 -25.26
C ASN A 130 -1.03 3.33 -24.22
N LEU A 131 -0.35 3.01 -23.11
CA LEU A 131 -0.94 2.20 -22.05
C LEU A 131 -2.01 3.03 -21.33
N GLU A 132 -3.15 2.41 -21.06
CA GLU A 132 -4.11 2.97 -20.12
C GLU A 132 -3.61 2.68 -18.70
N TRP A 133 -3.36 3.72 -17.90
CA TRP A 133 -2.66 3.57 -16.63
C TRP A 133 -3.31 4.35 -15.49
N THR A 134 -3.04 3.89 -14.27
CA THR A 134 -3.44 4.57 -13.04
C THR A 134 -2.39 4.41 -11.94
N ARG A 135 -2.46 5.27 -10.94
CA ARG A 135 -1.87 5.09 -9.61
C ARG A 135 -3.00 5.00 -8.58
N PHE A 136 -2.90 4.06 -7.64
CA PHE A 136 -3.86 3.98 -6.54
C PHE A 136 -3.43 4.88 -5.37
N ALA A 137 -4.36 5.71 -4.88
CA ALA A 137 -4.25 6.39 -3.61
C ALA A 137 -5.26 5.77 -2.62
N VAL A 138 -4.72 5.25 -1.52
CA VAL A 138 -5.43 4.42 -0.54
C VAL A 138 -5.32 4.89 0.91
N GLY A 139 -4.67 6.03 1.15
CA GLY A 139 -4.48 6.57 2.49
C GLY A 139 -3.35 5.86 3.23
N TYR A 140 -3.57 5.58 4.52
CA TYR A 140 -2.63 4.87 5.38
C TYR A 140 -3.07 3.41 5.58
N PHE A 141 -2.11 2.48 5.63
CA PHE A 141 -2.45 1.07 5.80
C PHE A 141 -2.84 0.76 7.24
N LEU A 142 -4.03 0.16 7.41
CA LEU A 142 -4.60 -0.15 8.73
C LEU A 142 -3.87 -1.32 9.42
N ASP A 143 -3.41 -2.31 8.64
CA ASP A 143 -2.80 -3.52 9.15
C ASP A 143 -1.33 -3.37 9.58
N CYS A 144 -0.78 -2.15 9.54
CA CYS A 144 0.51 -1.81 10.17
C CYS A 144 0.46 -1.88 11.71
N TYR A 145 -0.70 -1.76 12.35
CA TYR A 145 -0.82 -1.70 13.82
C TYR A 145 -0.68 -3.06 14.54
N SER A 146 0.10 -3.99 13.96
CA SER A 146 0.38 -5.34 14.47
C SER A 146 -0.89 -6.04 15.00
N LEU A 147 -1.94 -6.00 14.18
CA LEU A 147 -3.25 -6.49 14.54
C LEU A 147 -3.28 -8.01 14.42
N THR A 148 -3.09 -8.71 15.55
CA THR A 148 -3.10 -10.19 15.58
C THR A 148 -4.40 -10.81 15.03
N SER A 149 -5.47 -10.02 14.92
CA SER A 149 -6.77 -10.27 14.26
C SER A 149 -6.68 -10.50 12.76
N LEU A 150 -5.82 -9.74 12.10
CA LEU A 150 -5.85 -9.58 10.65
C LEU A 150 -4.69 -10.31 10.02
N LYS A 151 -5.00 -11.06 8.96
CA LYS A 151 -3.96 -11.57 8.08
C LYS A 151 -3.24 -10.37 7.46
N THR A 152 -1.93 -10.27 7.63
CA THR A 152 -1.16 -9.21 6.99
C THR A 152 0.20 -9.72 6.54
N HIS A 153 0.70 -9.10 5.47
CA HIS A 153 2.09 -9.24 5.04
C HIS A 153 2.90 -8.02 5.40
N LEU A 154 2.31 -6.92 5.88
CA LEU A 154 3.04 -5.71 6.27
C LEU A 154 3.80 -5.93 7.58
N PRO A 155 5.01 -5.33 7.73
CA PRO A 155 5.68 -5.28 9.01
C PRO A 155 4.88 -4.38 9.97
N PRO A 156 4.96 -4.64 11.29
CA PRO A 156 4.35 -3.74 12.26
C PRO A 156 5.03 -2.37 12.23
N LEU A 157 4.23 -1.31 12.33
CA LEU A 157 4.67 0.06 12.43
C LEU A 157 3.66 0.88 13.25
N SER A 158 4.05 1.23 14.47
CA SER A 158 3.31 2.08 15.40
C SER A 158 3.58 3.55 15.05
N PHE A 159 2.88 4.04 14.03
CA PHE A 159 2.83 5.46 13.69
C PHE A 159 1.65 6.13 14.41
N ALA A 160 1.91 7.23 15.11
CA ALA A 160 0.97 8.03 15.91
C ALA A 160 0.28 7.31 17.09
N ILE A 161 0.04 6.00 17.03
CA ILE A 161 -0.61 5.22 18.07
C ILE A 161 0.17 3.92 18.29
N ASP A 162 0.49 3.64 19.54
CA ASP A 162 0.98 2.36 20.04
C ASP A 162 -0.11 1.74 20.90
N VAL A 163 -0.94 0.91 20.25
CA VAL A 163 -2.11 0.28 20.89
C VAL A 163 -1.70 -0.64 22.03
N ALA A 164 -0.59 -1.37 21.86
CA ALA A 164 -0.11 -2.33 22.85
C ALA A 164 0.32 -1.67 24.16
N ASN A 165 0.99 -0.51 24.06
CA ASN A 165 1.48 0.24 25.22
C ASN A 165 0.56 1.39 25.65
N LYS A 166 -0.61 1.55 25.01
CA LYS A 166 -1.62 2.57 25.33
C LYS A 166 -1.04 3.98 25.28
N LYS A 167 -0.25 4.27 24.24
CA LYS A 167 0.40 5.56 24.02
C LYS A 167 0.04 6.13 22.65
N ALA A 168 -0.04 7.45 22.56
CA ALA A 168 -0.22 8.14 21.30
C ALA A 168 0.67 9.38 21.20
N ALA A 169 1.25 9.58 20.01
CA ALA A 169 2.07 10.70 19.60
C ALA A 169 1.46 11.28 18.32
N ILE A 170 0.39 12.06 18.49
CA ILE A 170 -0.52 12.45 17.41
C ILE A 170 0.09 13.62 16.61
N PRO A 171 0.19 13.53 15.28
CA PRO A 171 0.66 14.63 14.47
C PRO A 171 -0.38 15.75 14.39
N GLY A 172 0.08 17.01 14.51
CA GLY A 172 -0.77 18.19 14.40
C GLY A 172 -1.81 18.28 15.52
N THR A 173 -3.06 18.55 15.16
CA THR A 173 -4.18 18.63 16.12
C THR A 173 -4.84 17.28 16.38
N GLY A 174 -4.57 16.29 15.53
CA GLY A 174 -5.23 14.99 15.56
C GLY A 174 -6.64 14.97 14.98
N ASN A 175 -7.13 16.11 14.46
CA ASN A 175 -8.45 16.27 13.85
C ASN A 175 -8.38 16.38 12.32
N GLU A 176 -7.20 16.37 11.75
CA GLU A 176 -6.99 16.33 10.31
C GLU A 176 -7.54 14.99 9.75
N PRO A 177 -8.34 15.02 8.67
CA PRO A 177 -8.91 13.80 8.11
C PRO A 177 -7.84 12.83 7.59
N ILE A 178 -8.03 11.56 7.88
CA ILE A 178 -7.17 10.47 7.41
C ILE A 178 -8.03 9.27 7.00
N ALA A 179 -7.64 8.64 5.91
CA ALA A 179 -8.21 7.37 5.47
C ALA A 179 -7.30 6.20 5.88
N PHE A 180 -7.86 5.21 6.58
CA PHE A 180 -7.20 3.94 6.88
C PHE A 180 -7.76 2.85 5.99
N THR A 181 -6.89 2.04 5.41
CA THR A 181 -7.32 0.98 4.48
C THR A 181 -6.54 -0.29 4.76
N TYR A 182 -7.25 -1.39 4.97
CA TYR A 182 -6.66 -2.71 5.09
C TYR A 182 -6.15 -3.19 3.72
N THR A 183 -4.94 -3.74 3.65
CA THR A 183 -4.34 -4.17 2.38
C THR A 183 -5.20 -5.15 1.57
N TYR A 184 -5.95 -6.06 2.20
CA TYR A 184 -6.86 -6.97 1.47
C TYR A 184 -8.09 -6.26 0.91
N ASP A 185 -8.54 -5.16 1.51
CA ASP A 185 -9.61 -4.35 0.93
C ASP A 185 -9.10 -3.58 -0.29
N VAL A 186 -7.87 -3.07 -0.26
CA VAL A 186 -7.21 -2.54 -1.47
C VAL A 186 -7.22 -3.59 -2.58
N ALA A 187 -6.86 -4.83 -2.28
CA ALA A 187 -6.84 -5.90 -3.27
C ALA A 187 -8.24 -6.25 -3.81
N LYS A 188 -9.30 -6.20 -2.99
CA LYS A 188 -10.69 -6.34 -3.46
C LYS A 188 -11.08 -5.20 -4.40
N PHE A 189 -10.72 -3.96 -4.08
CA PHE A 189 -10.95 -2.82 -4.96
C PHE A 189 -10.17 -2.93 -6.27
N VAL A 190 -8.91 -3.38 -6.23
CA VAL A 190 -8.11 -3.66 -7.43
C VAL A 190 -8.82 -4.71 -8.29
N ALA A 191 -9.32 -5.81 -7.69
CA ALA A 191 -10.04 -6.85 -8.43
C ALA A 191 -11.27 -6.31 -9.17
N ALA A 192 -12.07 -5.46 -8.52
CA ALA A 192 -13.20 -4.79 -9.16
C ALA A 192 -12.76 -3.80 -10.24
N PHE A 193 -11.74 -2.99 -9.95
CA PHE A 193 -11.20 -1.98 -10.86
C PHE A 193 -10.63 -2.55 -12.16
N LEU A 194 -10.09 -3.77 -12.14
CA LEU A 194 -9.58 -4.44 -13.34
C LEU A 194 -10.66 -4.69 -14.42
N GLU A 195 -11.93 -4.65 -14.03
CA GLU A 195 -13.08 -4.77 -14.93
C GLU A 195 -13.62 -3.42 -15.44
N GLU A 196 -13.06 -2.30 -14.98
CA GLU A 196 -13.45 -0.97 -15.46
C GLU A 196 -13.23 -0.81 -16.97
N PRO A 197 -14.20 -0.24 -17.71
CA PRO A 197 -14.03 -0.02 -19.15
C PRO A 197 -13.00 1.06 -19.46
N LYS A 198 -12.73 1.98 -18.51
CA LYS A 198 -11.77 3.08 -18.67
C LYS A 198 -11.08 3.38 -17.34
N TRP A 199 -9.81 3.74 -17.38
CA TRP A 199 -9.00 4.15 -16.23
C TRP A 199 -8.58 5.60 -16.33
N ASP A 200 -8.70 6.31 -15.21
CA ASP A 200 -8.11 7.62 -15.03
C ASP A 200 -6.71 7.48 -14.42
N GLY A 201 -5.85 8.49 -14.58
CA GLY A 201 -4.45 8.45 -14.12
C GLY A 201 -4.29 8.34 -12.60
N LEU A 202 -5.34 8.59 -11.83
CA LEU A 202 -5.37 8.46 -10.38
C LEU A 202 -6.68 7.79 -9.97
N THR A 203 -6.60 6.76 -9.13
CA THR A 203 -7.74 5.99 -8.64
C THR A 203 -7.76 6.02 -7.13
N PHE A 204 -8.93 6.29 -6.56
CA PHE A 204 -9.13 6.38 -5.11
C PHE A 204 -9.90 5.18 -4.60
N CYS A 205 -9.44 4.58 -3.51
CA CYS A 205 -10.26 3.73 -2.67
C CYS A 205 -9.81 3.87 -1.23
N TYR A 206 -10.69 3.66 -0.27
CA TYR A 206 -10.30 3.70 1.14
C TYR A 206 -11.10 2.72 1.99
N GLY A 207 -10.64 2.46 3.21
CA GLY A 207 -11.39 1.67 4.19
C GLY A 207 -12.33 2.54 5.00
N GLU A 208 -11.79 3.18 6.03
CA GLU A 208 -12.50 4.08 6.93
C GLU A 208 -11.85 5.47 6.91
N LYS A 209 -12.67 6.52 6.81
CA LYS A 209 -12.21 7.91 6.99
C LYS A 209 -12.52 8.37 8.41
N THR A 210 -11.52 8.88 9.10
CA THR A 210 -11.62 9.30 10.50
C THR A 210 -10.54 10.35 10.82
N THR A 211 -10.22 10.53 12.09
CA THR A 211 -9.10 11.33 12.60
C THR A 211 -8.25 10.50 13.57
N TRP A 212 -7.03 10.97 13.91
CA TRP A 212 -6.20 10.30 14.92
C TRP A 212 -6.87 10.30 16.30
N ASN A 213 -7.55 11.38 16.67
CA ASN A 213 -8.27 11.47 17.93
C ASN A 213 -9.42 10.46 18.00
N GLU A 214 -10.18 10.28 16.91
CA GLU A 214 -11.24 9.27 16.86
C GLU A 214 -10.67 7.85 16.82
N PHE A 215 -9.52 7.60 16.17
CA PHE A 215 -8.84 6.31 16.28
C PHE A 215 -8.50 6.01 17.75
N VAL A 216 -7.83 6.94 18.45
CA VAL A 216 -7.48 6.75 19.87
C VAL A 216 -8.72 6.41 20.69
N LYS A 217 -9.81 7.15 20.51
CA LYS A 217 -11.08 6.87 21.19
C LYS A 217 -11.61 5.46 20.91
N VAL A 218 -11.59 5.00 19.65
CA VAL A 218 -11.97 3.62 19.31
C VAL A 218 -11.03 2.61 19.99
N ALA A 219 -9.72 2.88 20.02
CA ALA A 219 -8.75 2.01 20.69
C ALA A 219 -8.97 1.97 22.21
N GLU A 220 -9.27 3.09 22.86
CA GLU A 220 -9.61 3.16 24.28
C GLU A 220 -10.87 2.35 24.60
N GLU A 221 -11.91 2.47 23.77
CA GLU A 221 -13.16 1.72 23.92
C GLU A 221 -12.96 0.21 23.74
N VAL A 222 -12.17 -0.21 22.74
CA VAL A 222 -11.90 -1.64 22.48
C VAL A 222 -11.00 -2.25 23.54
N THR A 223 -10.00 -1.51 24.03
CA THR A 223 -9.05 -2.00 25.05
C THR A 223 -9.57 -1.83 26.48
N GLY A 224 -10.62 -1.03 26.69
CA GLY A 224 -11.13 -0.65 28.00
C GLY A 224 -10.11 0.13 28.84
N SER A 225 -9.21 0.89 28.20
CA SER A 225 -8.13 1.62 28.87
C SER A 225 -7.89 2.97 28.21
N SER A 226 -7.63 4.00 29.01
CA SER A 226 -7.21 5.31 28.49
C SER A 226 -5.77 5.29 27.97
N PHE A 227 -5.48 6.16 27.01
CA PHE A 227 -4.17 6.31 26.38
C PHE A 227 -3.43 7.56 26.90
N ASP A 228 -2.11 7.46 27.01
CA ASP A 228 -1.22 8.61 27.25
C ASP A 228 -1.00 9.33 25.90
N VAL A 229 -1.69 10.46 25.70
CA VAL A 229 -1.73 11.20 24.43
C VAL A 229 -0.83 12.43 24.49
N THR A 230 0.07 12.51 23.52
CA THR A 230 0.90 13.69 23.22
C THR A 230 0.67 14.14 21.79
N TYR A 231 1.00 15.39 21.49
CA TYR A 231 0.85 15.98 20.16
C TYR A 231 2.19 16.47 19.63
N ASP A 232 2.47 16.13 18.39
CA ASP A 232 3.65 16.57 17.65
C ASP A 232 3.24 17.68 16.66
N PRO A 233 3.49 18.97 16.99
CA PRO A 233 3.11 20.07 16.13
C PRO A 233 3.89 20.04 14.81
N LEU A 234 3.35 20.66 13.76
CA LEU A 234 3.92 20.62 12.41
C LEU A 234 5.39 21.10 12.40
N GLU A 235 5.73 22.12 13.17
CA GLU A 235 7.09 22.68 13.25
C GLU A 235 8.09 21.67 13.81
N LYS A 236 7.66 20.78 14.72
CA LYS A 236 8.48 19.69 15.25
C LYS A 236 8.72 18.64 14.16
N LEU A 237 7.66 18.24 13.47
CA LEU A 237 7.73 17.26 12.38
C LEU A 237 8.61 17.75 11.22
N GLN A 238 8.55 19.04 10.89
CA GLN A 238 9.40 19.66 9.85
C GLN A 238 10.90 19.63 10.17
N ARG A 239 11.27 19.56 11.46
CA ARG A 239 12.67 19.34 11.88
C ARG A 239 13.08 17.87 11.86
N GLY A 240 12.18 16.97 11.47
CA GLY A 240 12.41 15.52 11.50
C GLY A 240 12.28 14.91 12.91
N GLU A 241 11.70 15.65 13.86
CA GLU A 241 11.52 15.22 15.25
C GLU A 241 10.14 14.60 15.44
N THR A 242 10.05 13.50 16.18
CA THR A 242 8.80 12.84 16.58
C THR A 242 8.88 12.45 18.06
N THR A 243 7.74 12.35 18.74
CA THR A 243 7.66 11.70 20.05
C THR A 243 7.78 10.19 19.86
N GLU A 244 8.76 9.59 20.53
CA GLU A 244 9.02 8.16 20.42
C GLU A 244 7.95 7.34 21.14
N LEU A 245 7.42 6.33 20.46
CA LEU A 245 6.49 5.37 21.03
C LEU A 245 7.23 4.08 21.45
N PRO A 246 6.84 3.41 22.55
CA PRO A 246 7.56 2.25 23.07
C PRO A 246 7.77 1.11 22.07
N ALA A 247 6.76 0.79 21.27
CA ALA A 247 6.83 -0.27 20.25
C ALA A 247 7.86 0.00 19.14
N GLN A 248 8.14 1.28 18.85
CA GLN A 248 9.00 1.66 17.72
C GLN A 248 10.41 1.10 17.87
N LYS A 249 10.93 0.95 19.09
CA LYS A 249 12.27 0.36 19.28
C LYS A 249 12.39 -1.04 18.68
N ALA A 250 11.38 -1.89 18.87
CA ALA A 250 11.37 -3.24 18.32
C ALA A 250 11.10 -3.24 16.81
N GLU A 251 10.20 -2.37 16.34
CA GLU A 251 9.85 -2.23 14.93
C GLU A 251 11.03 -1.70 14.10
N LEU A 252 11.73 -0.70 14.61
CA LEU A 252 12.93 -0.11 13.99
C LEU A 252 14.07 -1.12 13.86
N ALA A 253 14.22 -2.04 14.82
CA ALA A 253 15.21 -3.12 14.75
C ALA A 253 14.90 -4.14 13.64
N LEU A 254 13.65 -4.23 13.19
CA LEU A 254 13.21 -5.08 12.08
C LEU A 254 13.18 -4.32 10.74
N SER A 255 13.39 -3.01 10.75
CA SER A 255 13.37 -2.17 9.56
C SER A 255 14.55 -2.51 8.64
N PRO A 256 14.34 -2.61 7.31
CA PRO A 256 15.43 -2.71 6.36
C PRO A 256 16.18 -1.37 6.19
N PHE A 257 15.69 -0.28 6.78
CA PHE A 257 16.27 1.05 6.71
C PHE A 257 17.06 1.39 7.98
N PRO A 258 18.12 2.23 7.87
CA PRO A 258 18.78 2.78 9.04
C PRO A 258 17.80 3.49 9.99
N GLU A 259 18.03 3.42 11.29
CA GLU A 259 17.14 4.00 12.30
C GLU A 259 16.88 5.49 12.06
N ALA A 260 17.94 6.26 11.75
CA ALA A 260 17.84 7.69 11.47
C ALA A 260 16.91 7.98 10.27
N LEU A 261 17.01 7.19 9.20
CA LEU A 261 16.12 7.31 8.04
C LEU A 261 14.68 6.94 8.43
N THR A 262 14.49 5.89 9.23
CA THR A 262 13.14 5.48 9.64
C THR A 262 12.47 6.53 10.54
N ARG A 263 13.22 7.20 11.42
CA ARG A 263 12.71 8.36 12.20
C ARG A 263 12.32 9.53 11.32
N GLN A 264 13.10 9.83 10.27
CA GLN A 264 12.72 10.84 9.29
C GLN A 264 11.45 10.47 8.51
N LEU A 265 11.27 9.18 8.19
CA LEU A 265 10.04 8.69 7.55
C LEU A 265 8.82 8.83 8.47
N LEU A 266 8.95 8.58 9.78
CA LEU A 266 7.87 8.82 10.74
C LEU A 266 7.47 10.30 10.81
N ALA A 267 8.44 11.21 10.82
CA ALA A 267 8.17 12.64 10.78
C ALA A 267 7.46 13.05 9.48
N LEU A 268 7.88 12.48 8.34
CA LEU A 268 7.25 12.70 7.04
C LEU A 268 5.80 12.20 7.02
N LEU A 269 5.50 11.02 7.57
CA LEU A 269 4.13 10.53 7.74
C LEU A 269 3.29 11.49 8.61
N GLY A 270 3.91 12.08 9.64
CA GLY A 270 3.31 13.14 10.45
C GLY A 270 2.93 14.35 9.61
N ILE A 271 3.87 14.90 8.84
CA ILE A 271 3.62 16.01 7.92
C ILE A 271 2.49 15.66 6.94
N TRP A 272 2.48 14.45 6.40
CA TRP A 272 1.46 13.98 5.46
C TRP A 272 0.07 13.90 6.08
N SER A 273 0.00 13.49 7.36
CA SER A 273 -1.24 13.52 8.13
C SER A 273 -1.75 14.95 8.31
N VAL A 274 -0.88 15.88 8.71
CA VAL A 274 -1.27 17.29 8.94
C VAL A 274 -1.66 18.02 7.65
N THR A 275 -0.98 17.69 6.55
CA THR A 275 -1.16 18.37 5.25
C THR A 275 -2.19 17.69 4.35
N GLY A 276 -2.97 16.74 4.87
CA GLY A 276 -4.12 16.14 4.19
C GLY A 276 -3.76 15.15 3.07
N GLN A 277 -2.52 14.63 3.02
CA GLN A 277 -2.12 13.69 1.97
C GLN A 277 -2.70 12.29 2.14
N PHE A 278 -3.28 12.00 3.30
CA PHE A 278 -4.08 10.80 3.53
C PHE A 278 -5.60 11.05 3.49
N ASP A 279 -6.06 12.28 3.20
CA ASP A 279 -7.49 12.59 3.05
C ASP A 279 -8.00 12.17 1.67
N ILE A 280 -8.29 10.88 1.53
CA ILE A 280 -8.75 10.31 0.25
C ILE A 280 -10.19 10.79 -0.04
N PRO A 281 -10.48 11.37 -1.22
CA PRO A 281 -11.81 11.85 -1.55
C PRO A 281 -12.81 10.70 -1.71
N HIS A 282 -14.07 10.94 -1.31
CA HIS A 282 -15.15 9.98 -1.55
C HIS A 282 -15.70 10.09 -2.97
N GLU A 283 -15.89 11.32 -3.47
CA GLU A 283 -16.32 11.55 -4.84
C GLU A 283 -15.26 11.02 -5.82
N GLY A 284 -15.70 10.28 -6.84
CA GLY A 284 -14.81 9.63 -7.81
C GLY A 284 -14.06 8.40 -7.27
N SER A 285 -14.28 7.99 -6.02
CA SER A 285 -13.66 6.78 -5.47
C SER A 285 -14.37 5.50 -5.91
N LEU A 286 -13.63 4.40 -5.87
CA LEU A 286 -14.19 3.06 -6.04
C LEU A 286 -15.21 2.73 -4.94
N ASN A 287 -15.13 3.33 -3.75
CA ASN A 287 -16.13 3.17 -2.70
C ASN A 287 -17.51 3.68 -3.12
N ALA A 288 -17.57 4.84 -3.80
CA ALA A 288 -18.83 5.40 -4.28
C ALA A 288 -19.49 4.51 -5.35
N LYS A 289 -18.67 3.80 -6.15
CA LYS A 289 -19.10 2.95 -7.25
C LYS A 289 -19.41 1.50 -6.83
N TYR A 290 -18.56 0.91 -5.97
CA TYR A 290 -18.62 -0.49 -5.54
C TYR A 290 -19.07 -0.58 -4.09
N GLN A 291 -20.33 -0.21 -3.84
CA GLN A 291 -20.88 -0.14 -2.48
C GLN A 291 -20.98 -1.51 -1.79
N ASP A 292 -20.92 -2.61 -2.55
CA ASP A 292 -20.93 -3.98 -2.02
C ASP A 292 -19.59 -4.39 -1.40
N ILE A 293 -18.49 -3.73 -1.78
CA ILE A 293 -17.20 -3.93 -1.10
C ILE A 293 -17.28 -3.19 0.22
N LYS A 294 -17.45 -3.94 1.31
CA LYS A 294 -17.44 -3.44 2.69
C LYS A 294 -16.02 -3.56 3.25
N PRO A 295 -15.27 -2.45 3.40
CA PRO A 295 -13.95 -2.49 3.99
C PRO A 295 -14.01 -2.75 5.49
N VAL A 296 -12.93 -3.29 6.03
CA VAL A 296 -12.72 -3.48 7.47
C VAL A 296 -12.56 -2.12 8.16
N THR A 297 -13.33 -1.91 9.21
CA THR A 297 -13.25 -0.73 10.07
C THR A 297 -12.10 -0.85 11.07
N ILE A 298 -11.64 0.28 11.61
CA ILE A 298 -10.65 0.35 12.70
C ILE A 298 -11.14 -0.44 13.91
N ARG A 299 -12.43 -0.34 14.23
CA ARG A 299 -13.02 -1.09 15.35
C ARG A 299 -12.93 -2.60 15.11
N GLU A 300 -13.36 -3.10 13.95
CA GLU A 300 -13.29 -4.54 13.63
C GLU A 300 -11.84 -5.04 13.62
N ALA A 301 -10.94 -4.24 13.05
CA ALA A 301 -9.51 -4.48 13.03
C ALA A 301 -8.91 -4.63 14.44
N LEU A 302 -9.34 -3.81 15.40
CA LEU A 302 -8.90 -3.88 16.80
C LEU A 302 -9.64 -4.95 17.61
N GLN A 303 -10.88 -5.28 17.23
CA GLN A 303 -11.72 -6.26 17.91
C GLN A 303 -11.33 -7.70 17.54
N SER A 304 -10.24 -8.18 18.14
CA SER A 304 -10.03 -9.61 18.36
C SER A 304 -9.32 -9.88 19.67
N ARG A 305 -10.09 -10.08 20.74
CA ARG A 305 -9.60 -10.81 21.91
C ARG A 305 -10.64 -11.34 22.91
N GLN A 306 -11.94 -11.09 22.75
CA GLN A 306 -12.91 -11.58 23.74
C GLN A 306 -13.44 -13.01 23.51
N GLY A 307 -12.90 -13.79 22.56
CA GLY A 307 -13.49 -15.10 22.20
C GLY A 307 -12.57 -16.31 22.09
N ARG A 308 -11.26 -16.21 22.41
CA ARG A 308 -10.31 -17.33 22.21
C ARG A 308 -9.30 -17.52 23.34
N GLU A 309 -9.71 -17.27 24.58
CA GLU A 309 -9.00 -17.75 25.79
C GLU A 309 -9.83 -18.81 26.54
N GLY A 310 -10.75 -19.49 25.84
CA GLY A 310 -11.65 -20.50 26.42
C GLY A 310 -11.58 -21.91 25.81
N GLU A 311 -10.71 -22.18 24.84
CA GLU A 311 -10.51 -23.53 24.28
C GLU A 311 -9.05 -23.73 23.84
N ALA A 312 -8.20 -24.11 24.80
CA ALA A 312 -7.01 -24.92 24.61
C ALA A 312 -6.61 -25.54 25.96
#